data_AF-A0A8H7DDF6-F1
#
_entry.id   AF-A0A8H7DDF6-F1
#
_cell.length_a   1.000
_cell.length_b   1.000
_cell.length_c   1.000
_cell.angle_alpha   90.00
_cell.angle_beta   90.00
_cell.angle_gamma   90.00
#
_symmetry.space_group_name_H-M   'P 1'
#
loop_
_entity.id
_entity.type
_entity.pdbx_description
1 polymer ?
#
loop_
_entity_poly.entity_id
_entity_poly.type
_entity_poly.pdbx_seq_one_letter_code
_entity_poly.pdbx_strand_id
1 'polypeptide(L)'
;MSSLLDRIFPKPALSLSLSHAEDHEIRVLIVDHIRTRLDRKNFRPRVPRPSRSAWSPVNACSTARKLSEGDGDSVLGYYQFKHLKKRLPHFPPAARETILKALCQNAVYDHIAYCGRTHECTSYTKAPANALETAVGTWARERTTKRGDIGRWVGETFDILADIAAEVYEE
;
A
#
# COMPACT_ATOMS: atom_id res chain seq x y z
N MET A 1 32.57 -9.75 -41.40
CA MET A 1 31.93 -11.00 -40.93
C MET A 1 30.92 -10.62 -39.86
N SER A 2 29.62 -10.66 -40.17
CA SER A 2 28.54 -10.43 -39.19
C SER A 2 28.00 -11.79 -38.76
N SER A 3 27.99 -12.04 -37.46
CA SER A 3 27.64 -13.32 -36.86
C SER A 3 26.14 -13.56 -36.99
N LEU A 4 25.73 -14.79 -37.29
CA LEU A 4 24.34 -15.24 -37.30
C LEU A 4 23.61 -14.90 -35.97
N LEU A 5 24.36 -14.76 -34.87
CA LEU A 5 23.86 -14.36 -33.56
C LEU A 5 23.38 -12.90 -33.49
N ASP A 6 23.96 -11.97 -34.27
CA ASP A 6 23.54 -10.56 -34.29
C ASP A 6 22.14 -10.36 -34.89
N ARG A 7 21.64 -11.33 -35.66
CA ARG A 7 20.28 -11.32 -36.23
C ARG A 7 19.23 -11.94 -35.32
N ILE A 8 19.64 -12.85 -34.43
CA ILE A 8 18.73 -13.57 -33.52
C ILE A 8 18.57 -12.80 -32.21
N PHE A 9 19.61 -12.07 -31.80
CA PHE A 9 19.57 -11.13 -30.67
C PHE A 9 19.76 -9.70 -31.19
N PRO A 10 18.74 -9.08 -31.80
CA PRO A 10 18.78 -7.63 -31.96
C PRO A 10 18.99 -7.06 -30.56
N LYS A 11 20.08 -6.30 -30.35
CA LYS A 11 20.25 -5.51 -29.12
C LYS A 11 18.91 -4.81 -28.88
N PRO A 12 18.34 -4.87 -27.67
CA PRO A 12 17.11 -4.14 -27.41
C PRO A 12 17.38 -2.68 -27.76
N ALA A 13 16.74 -2.22 -28.84
CA ALA A 13 16.65 -0.83 -29.17
C ALA A 13 15.74 -0.22 -28.09
N LEU A 14 16.32 0.08 -26.94
CA LEU A 14 15.78 0.93 -25.90
C LEU A 14 15.70 2.35 -26.48
N SER A 15 14.76 2.53 -27.40
CA SER A 15 14.21 3.83 -27.78
C SER A 15 12.91 3.99 -27.00
N LEU A 16 13.02 4.04 -25.67
CA LEU A 16 11.93 4.49 -24.81
C LEU A 16 12.03 6.00 -24.70
N SER A 17 10.95 6.69 -25.06
CA SER A 17 10.79 8.12 -24.81
C SER A 17 10.85 8.38 -23.29
N LEU A 18 11.98 8.92 -22.85
CA LEU A 18 12.47 9.13 -21.48
C LEU A 18 11.66 10.12 -20.61
N SER A 19 10.35 10.31 -20.82
CA SER A 19 9.55 11.22 -19.97
C SER A 19 8.32 10.59 -19.30
N HIS A 20 7.96 9.35 -19.65
CA HIS A 20 6.84 8.61 -19.03
C HIS A 20 7.17 7.16 -18.64
N ALA A 21 8.22 6.58 -19.22
CA ALA A 21 8.67 5.24 -18.87
C ALA A 21 9.29 5.21 -17.45
N GLU A 22 10.02 6.26 -17.06
CA GLU A 22 10.73 6.34 -15.77
C GLU A 22 9.80 6.25 -14.56
N ASP A 23 8.68 6.99 -14.56
CA ASP A 23 7.73 6.99 -13.43
C ASP A 23 6.97 5.67 -13.28
N HIS A 24 6.72 4.94 -14.37
CA HIS A 24 6.08 3.64 -14.29
C HIS A 24 7.05 2.57 -13.79
N GLU A 25 8.28 2.56 -14.32
CA GLU A 25 9.34 1.63 -13.94
C GLU A 25 9.72 1.78 -12.46
N ILE A 26 9.90 3.02 -11.98
CA ILE A 26 10.16 3.31 -10.55
C ILE A 26 9.03 2.81 -9.66
N ARG A 27 7.76 3.01 -10.07
CA ARG A 27 6.61 2.53 -9.29
C ARG A 27 6.58 1.00 -9.19
N VAL A 28 6.84 0.29 -10.29
CA VAL A 28 6.93 -1.17 -10.28
C VAL A 28 8.07 -1.63 -9.36
N LEU A 29 9.23 -0.99 -9.45
CA LEU A 29 10.40 -1.31 -8.62
C LEU A 29 10.12 -1.13 -7.12
N ILE A 30 9.47 -0.02 -6.74
CA ILE A 30 9.06 0.27 -5.36
C ILE A 30 8.11 -0.82 -4.85
N VAL A 31 7.10 -1.20 -5.64
CA VAL A 31 6.11 -2.21 -5.24
C VAL A 31 6.77 -3.57 -5.04
N ASP A 32 7.65 -4.00 -5.94
CA ASP A 32 8.36 -5.28 -5.82
C ASP A 32 9.32 -5.30 -4.62
N HIS A 33 10.00 -4.18 -4.34
CA HIS A 33 10.88 -4.05 -3.18
C HIS A 33 10.12 -4.05 -1.87
N ILE A 34 8.98 -3.36 -1.81
CA ILE A 34 8.10 -3.38 -0.63
C ILE A 34 7.69 -4.80 -0.30
N ARG A 35 7.16 -5.55 -1.28
CA ARG A 35 6.73 -6.94 -1.07
C ARG A 35 7.88 -7.80 -0.54
N THR A 36 9.03 -7.74 -1.22
CA THR A 36 10.21 -8.52 -0.84
C THR A 36 10.70 -8.19 0.58
N ARG A 37 10.72 -6.91 0.96
CA ARG A 37 11.22 -6.48 2.28
C ARG A 37 10.23 -6.74 3.40
N LEU A 38 8.93 -6.60 3.16
CA LEU A 38 7.91 -6.93 4.15
C LEU A 38 7.91 -8.43 4.46
N ASP A 39 8.08 -9.28 3.46
CA ASP A 39 8.26 -10.73 3.65
C ASP A 39 9.52 -11.04 4.48
N ARG A 40 10.68 -10.48 4.10
CA ARG A 40 11.96 -10.71 4.83
C ARG A 40 11.92 -10.25 6.28
N LYS A 41 11.26 -9.12 6.56
CA LYS A 41 11.13 -8.58 7.93
C LYS A 41 10.11 -9.34 8.77
N ASN A 42 9.46 -10.38 8.24
CA ASN A 42 8.31 -11.02 8.85
C ASN A 42 7.30 -9.96 9.34
N PHE A 43 7.01 -8.99 8.49
CA PHE A 43 6.18 -7.86 8.87
C PHE A 43 4.78 -8.35 9.26
N ARG A 44 4.43 -8.18 10.55
CA ARG A 44 3.15 -8.55 11.14
C ARG A 44 2.59 -7.32 11.85
N PRO A 45 2.04 -6.35 11.11
CA PRO A 45 1.53 -5.14 11.74
C PRO A 45 0.39 -5.54 12.66
N ARG A 46 0.45 -5.09 13.92
CA ARG A 46 -0.55 -5.44 14.92
C ARG A 46 -1.85 -4.72 14.61
N VAL A 47 -2.72 -5.39 13.87
CA VAL A 47 -4.06 -4.89 13.53
C VAL A 47 -4.79 -4.48 14.82
N PRO A 48 -5.30 -3.23 14.93
CA PRO A 48 -6.13 -2.83 16.04
C PRO A 48 -7.30 -3.80 16.11
N ARG A 49 -7.46 -4.47 17.25
CA ARG A 49 -8.66 -5.27 17.47
C ARG A 49 -9.79 -4.31 17.80
N PRO A 50 -10.85 -4.24 16.99
CA PRO A 50 -12.07 -3.55 17.36
C PRO A 50 -12.65 -4.07 18.66
N SER A 51 -13.60 -3.31 19.20
CA SER A 51 -14.44 -3.82 20.27
C SER A 51 -15.07 -5.16 19.86
N ARG A 52 -15.20 -6.12 20.79
CA ARG A 52 -15.79 -7.47 20.51
C ARG A 52 -17.14 -7.40 19.77
N SER A 53 -17.90 -6.33 19.96
CA SER A 53 -19.18 -6.04 19.30
C SER A 53 -19.08 -5.70 17.81
N ALA A 54 -17.94 -5.16 17.34
CA ALA A 54 -17.71 -4.82 15.94
C ALA A 54 -17.17 -5.99 15.12
N TRP A 55 -16.69 -7.05 15.79
CA TRP A 55 -16.15 -8.28 15.18
C TRP A 55 -17.13 -9.44 15.08
N SER A 56 -18.41 -9.21 15.40
CA SER A 56 -19.45 -10.11 14.88
C SER A 56 -19.36 -10.06 13.35
N PRO A 57 -19.19 -11.20 12.65
CA PRO A 57 -19.24 -11.23 11.19
C PRO A 57 -20.49 -10.51 10.66
N VAL A 58 -21.60 -10.56 11.41
CA VAL A 58 -22.85 -9.87 11.08
C VAL A 58 -22.75 -8.34 11.22
N ASN A 59 -22.04 -7.82 12.23
CA ASN A 59 -21.85 -6.37 12.42
C ASN A 59 -20.73 -5.78 11.56
N ALA A 60 -19.61 -6.51 11.39
CA ALA A 60 -18.57 -6.13 10.43
C ALA A 60 -19.18 -6.06 9.02
N CYS A 61 -20.04 -7.02 8.64
CA CYS A 61 -20.74 -7.02 7.36
C CYS A 61 -21.82 -5.94 7.23
N SER A 62 -22.59 -5.63 8.28
CA SER A 62 -23.61 -4.58 8.21
C SER A 62 -23.00 -3.17 8.19
N THR A 63 -21.84 -3.00 8.84
CA THR A 63 -21.08 -1.74 8.85
C THR A 63 -20.29 -1.56 7.55
N ALA A 64 -19.67 -2.63 7.04
CA ALA A 64 -19.03 -2.67 5.73
C ALA A 64 -20.02 -2.39 4.59
N ARG A 65 -21.26 -2.93 4.64
CA ARG A 65 -22.30 -2.61 3.64
C ARG A 65 -22.78 -1.16 3.66
N LYS A 66 -22.58 -0.44 4.77
CA LYS A 66 -22.94 1.00 4.91
C LYS A 66 -21.76 1.93 4.63
N LEU A 67 -20.56 1.37 4.52
CA LEU A 67 -19.36 2.06 4.07
C LEU A 67 -19.31 1.90 2.56
N SER A 68 -19.21 3.01 1.84
CA SER A 68 -18.72 2.89 0.46
C SER A 68 -17.23 2.54 0.55
N GLU A 69 -16.71 1.77 -0.41
CA GLU A 69 -15.27 1.48 -0.52
C GLU A 69 -14.44 2.78 -0.48
N GLY A 70 -15.00 3.91 -0.95
CA GLY A 70 -14.38 5.24 -0.90
C GLY A 70 -14.15 5.84 0.50
N ASP A 71 -14.86 5.39 1.54
CA ASP A 71 -14.60 5.86 2.91
C ASP A 71 -13.30 5.26 3.49
N GLY A 72 -12.94 4.04 3.08
CA GLY A 72 -11.70 3.37 3.50
C GLY A 72 -10.48 3.87 2.74
N ASP A 73 -10.61 3.99 1.41
CA ASP A 73 -9.59 4.51 0.50
C ASP A 73 -9.17 5.94 0.89
N SER A 74 -10.15 6.83 1.15
CA SER A 74 -9.86 8.20 1.57
C SER A 74 -9.10 8.31 2.90
N VAL A 75 -9.35 7.40 3.85
CA VAL A 75 -8.62 7.37 5.13
C VAL A 75 -7.19 6.89 4.93
N LEU A 76 -6.98 5.80 4.19
CA LEU A 76 -5.64 5.28 3.87
C LEU A 76 -4.81 6.32 3.11
N GLY A 77 -5.37 6.90 2.05
CA GLY A 77 -4.71 7.95 1.28
C GLY A 77 -4.36 9.19 2.10
N TYR A 78 -5.25 9.63 3.02
CA TYR A 78 -4.97 10.74 3.92
C TYR A 78 -3.75 10.47 4.81
N TYR A 79 -3.68 9.30 5.45
CA TYR A 79 -2.55 8.98 6.31
C TYR A 79 -1.26 8.76 5.51
N GLN A 80 -1.30 8.08 4.36
CA GLN A 80 -0.13 7.92 3.50
C GLN A 80 0.46 9.27 3.10
N PHE A 81 -0.37 10.19 2.62
CA PHE A 81 0.07 11.53 2.25
C PHE A 81 0.67 12.29 3.43
N LYS A 82 0.03 12.22 4.60
CA LYS A 82 0.50 12.86 5.83
C LYS A 82 1.87 12.30 6.27
N HIS A 83 2.03 10.99 6.22
CA HIS A 83 3.26 10.31 6.63
C HIS A 83 4.40 10.53 5.63
N LEU A 84 4.12 10.49 4.32
CA LEU A 84 5.11 10.83 3.29
C LEU A 84 5.63 12.26 3.44
N LYS A 85 4.74 13.24 3.66
CA LYS A 85 5.17 14.64 3.90
C LYS A 85 6.05 14.77 5.13
N LYS A 86 5.79 13.98 6.17
CA LYS A 86 6.56 14.01 7.43
C LYS A 86 7.91 13.30 7.29
N ARG A 87 7.95 12.14 6.62
CA ARG A 87 9.14 11.28 6.50
C ARG A 87 10.09 11.75 5.42
N LEU A 88 9.57 12.28 4.31
CA LEU A 88 10.32 12.64 3.11
C LEU A 88 10.22 14.15 2.80
N PRO A 89 10.53 15.05 3.75
CA PRO A 89 10.38 16.48 3.52
C PRO A 89 11.36 17.00 2.46
N HIS A 90 12.53 16.38 2.32
CA HIS A 90 13.58 16.78 1.37
C HIS A 90 13.31 16.36 -0.07
N PHE A 91 12.44 15.36 -0.29
CA PHE A 91 12.11 14.91 -1.64
C PHE A 91 11.33 15.99 -2.42
N PRO A 92 11.55 16.12 -3.75
CA PRO A 92 10.70 16.95 -4.59
C PRO A 92 9.21 16.54 -4.54
N PRO A 93 8.26 17.47 -4.76
CA PRO A 93 6.85 17.14 -4.83
C PRO A 93 6.52 16.01 -5.82
N ALA A 94 7.14 16.01 -7.00
CA ALA A 94 6.97 14.98 -8.02
C ALA A 94 7.39 13.59 -7.50
N ALA A 95 8.55 13.50 -6.84
CA ALA A 95 9.03 12.24 -6.27
C ALA A 95 8.07 11.69 -5.19
N ARG A 96 7.59 12.55 -4.29
CA ARG A 96 6.58 12.15 -3.29
C ARG A 96 5.27 11.70 -3.92
N GLU A 97 4.88 12.29 -5.05
CA GLU A 97 3.68 11.87 -5.78
C GLU A 97 3.88 10.50 -6.44
N THR A 98 5.03 10.24 -7.04
CA THR A 98 5.39 8.92 -7.61
C THR A 98 5.40 7.85 -6.52
N ILE A 99 6.03 8.13 -5.38
CA ILE A 99 6.03 7.24 -4.21
C ILE A 99 4.60 7.01 -3.69
N LEU A 100 3.79 8.06 -3.52
CA LEU A 100 2.41 7.92 -3.08
C LEU A 100 1.61 7.01 -4.02
N LYS A 101 1.72 7.23 -5.34
CA LYS A 101 1.06 6.39 -6.34
C LYS A 101 1.52 4.93 -6.29
N ALA A 102 2.77 4.65 -5.91
CA ALA A 102 3.24 3.27 -5.69
C ALA A 102 2.61 2.66 -4.43
N LEU A 103 2.59 3.41 -3.31
CA LEU A 103 2.04 2.94 -2.04
C LEU A 103 0.52 2.73 -2.06
N CYS A 104 -0.20 3.46 -2.91
CA CYS A 104 -1.64 3.29 -3.11
C CYS A 104 -2.00 2.15 -4.08
N GLN A 105 -1.04 1.41 -4.64
CA GLN A 105 -1.39 0.31 -5.54
C GLN A 105 -2.03 -0.85 -4.78
N ASN A 106 -3.05 -1.47 -5.38
CA ASN A 106 -3.73 -2.64 -4.81
C ASN A 106 -2.76 -3.76 -4.41
N ALA A 107 -1.67 -3.97 -5.16
CA ALA A 107 -0.67 -4.97 -4.82
C ALA A 107 -0.01 -4.72 -3.45
N VAL A 108 0.20 -3.45 -3.07
CA VAL A 108 0.72 -3.08 -1.75
C VAL A 108 -0.35 -3.30 -0.68
N TYR A 109 -1.60 -2.90 -0.94
CA TYR A 109 -2.71 -3.10 -0.02
C TYR A 109 -3.03 -4.57 0.21
N ASP A 110 -3.02 -5.39 -0.85
CA ASP A 110 -3.18 -6.83 -0.75
C ASP A 110 -2.11 -7.42 0.17
N HIS A 111 -0.85 -7.01 -0.02
CA HIS A 111 0.24 -7.50 0.78
C HIS A 111 0.13 -7.07 2.26
N ILE A 112 -0.21 -5.81 2.53
CA ILE A 112 -0.51 -5.34 3.90
C ILE A 112 -1.66 -6.15 4.51
N ALA A 113 -2.70 -6.42 3.73
CA ALA A 113 -3.86 -7.19 4.16
C ALA A 113 -3.52 -8.64 4.52
N TYR A 114 -2.58 -9.25 3.78
CA TYR A 114 -2.03 -10.56 4.11
C TYR A 114 -1.13 -10.51 5.35
N CYS A 115 -0.18 -9.58 5.42
CA CYS A 115 0.72 -9.40 6.55
C CYS A 115 -0.03 -9.18 7.88
N GLY A 116 -1.03 -8.30 7.85
CA GLY A 116 -1.89 -7.96 8.98
C GLY A 116 -3.05 -8.93 9.22
N ARG A 117 -3.25 -9.92 8.33
CA ARG A 117 -4.41 -10.84 8.36
C ARG A 117 -5.78 -10.16 8.33
N THR A 118 -5.88 -8.96 7.75
CA THR A 118 -7.17 -8.29 7.62
C THR A 118 -8.08 -8.99 6.61
N HIS A 119 -7.51 -9.73 5.65
CA HIS A 119 -8.27 -10.56 4.71
C HIS A 119 -9.08 -11.67 5.43
N GLU A 120 -8.60 -12.19 6.57
CA GLU A 120 -9.35 -13.16 7.39
C GLU A 120 -10.60 -12.53 8.02
N CYS A 121 -10.66 -11.20 8.08
CA CYS A 121 -11.74 -10.46 8.73
C CYS A 121 -12.94 -10.21 7.82
N THR A 122 -12.84 -10.49 6.52
CA THR A 122 -13.89 -10.24 5.54
C THR A 122 -14.21 -11.50 4.76
N SER A 123 -15.28 -12.19 5.13
CA SER A 123 -15.75 -13.40 4.46
C SER A 123 -16.39 -13.17 3.08
N TYR A 124 -16.38 -11.94 2.55
CA TYR A 124 -17.19 -11.55 1.39
C TYR A 124 -16.48 -10.69 0.33
N THR A 125 -15.28 -10.17 0.59
CA THR A 125 -14.53 -9.44 -0.43
C THR A 125 -13.63 -10.39 -1.20
N LYS A 126 -13.74 -10.41 -2.53
CA LYS A 126 -12.86 -11.22 -3.39
C LYS A 126 -11.43 -10.66 -3.47
N ALA A 127 -11.22 -9.43 -3.00
CA ALA A 127 -9.94 -8.73 -3.02
C ALA A 127 -9.48 -8.36 -1.59
N PRO A 128 -8.26 -8.77 -1.17
CA PRO A 128 -7.68 -8.41 0.13
C PRO A 128 -7.50 -6.90 0.35
N ALA A 129 -7.23 -6.11 -0.69
CA ALA A 129 -7.16 -4.65 -0.62
C ALA A 129 -8.49 -4.04 -0.13
N ASN A 130 -9.62 -4.45 -0.72
CA ASN A 130 -10.96 -4.00 -0.29
C ASN A 130 -11.25 -4.41 1.16
N ALA A 131 -10.74 -5.58 1.59
CA ALA A 131 -10.85 -6.02 2.98
C ALA A 131 -10.14 -5.07 3.93
N LEU A 132 -8.92 -4.66 3.57
CA LEU A 132 -8.12 -3.71 4.32
C LEU A 132 -8.78 -2.33 4.40
N GLU A 133 -9.22 -1.79 3.27
CA GLU A 133 -9.94 -0.49 3.22
C GLU A 133 -11.20 -0.52 4.08
N THR A 134 -11.99 -1.58 3.97
CA THR A 134 -13.21 -1.78 4.76
C THR A 134 -12.90 -1.85 6.26
N ALA A 135 -11.85 -2.58 6.65
CA ALA A 135 -11.43 -2.69 8.03
C ALA A 135 -11.00 -1.32 8.58
N VAL A 136 -10.17 -0.59 7.84
CA VAL A 136 -9.68 0.74 8.24
C VAL A 136 -10.82 1.76 8.31
N GLY A 137 -11.74 1.77 7.34
CA GLY A 137 -12.93 2.62 7.36
C GLY A 137 -13.83 2.32 8.55
N THR A 138 -14.02 1.03 8.88
CA THR A 138 -14.77 0.60 10.07
C THR A 138 -14.11 1.11 11.34
N TRP A 139 -12.79 0.92 11.49
CA TRP A 139 -12.06 1.40 12.65
C TRP A 139 -12.15 2.91 12.79
N ALA A 140 -11.98 3.66 11.70
CA ALA A 140 -11.99 5.12 11.70
C ALA A 140 -13.33 5.71 12.20
N ARG A 141 -14.44 4.98 11.99
CA ARG A 141 -15.78 5.35 12.45
C ARG A 141 -16.10 4.88 13.87
N GLU A 142 -15.46 3.82 14.35
CA GLU A 142 -15.67 3.32 15.70
C GLU A 142 -15.21 4.35 16.75
N ARG A 143 -16.17 4.93 17.48
CA ARG A 143 -15.90 5.85 18.60
C ARG A 143 -15.10 5.18 19.74
N THR A 144 -15.16 3.85 19.83
CA THR A 144 -14.44 3.04 20.82
C THR A 144 -12.98 2.82 20.46
N THR A 145 -12.63 2.86 19.17
CA THR A 145 -11.24 2.87 18.75
C THR A 145 -10.71 4.26 19.06
N LYS A 146 -9.75 4.38 19.98
CA LYS A 146 -9.08 5.66 20.16
C LYS A 146 -8.53 6.03 18.79
N ARG A 147 -8.89 7.18 18.23
CA ARG A 147 -8.37 7.65 16.93
C ARG A 147 -6.84 7.52 16.84
N GLY A 148 -6.15 7.59 17.99
CA GLY A 148 -4.72 7.34 18.13
C GLY A 148 -4.24 5.91 17.84
N ASP A 149 -5.05 4.87 18.00
CA ASP A 149 -4.64 3.47 17.76
C ASP A 149 -4.62 3.15 16.26
N ILE A 150 -5.60 3.67 15.50
CA ILE A 150 -5.62 3.56 14.04
C ILE A 150 -4.53 4.44 13.45
N GLY A 151 -4.44 5.71 13.88
CA GLY A 151 -3.37 6.59 13.42
C GLY A 151 -1.98 6.03 13.72
N ARG A 152 -1.81 5.30 14.84
CA ARG A 152 -0.56 4.60 15.16
C ARG A 152 -0.33 3.40 14.25
N TRP A 153 -1.32 2.53 14.07
CA TRP A 153 -1.17 1.35 13.20
C TRP A 153 -0.91 1.73 11.74
N VAL A 154 -1.76 2.64 11.23
CA VAL A 154 -1.66 3.19 9.89
C VAL A 154 -0.30 3.91 9.75
N GLY A 155 0.08 4.69 10.76
CA GLY A 155 1.34 5.43 10.77
C GLY A 155 2.58 4.56 10.80
N GLU A 156 2.67 3.57 11.69
CA GLU A 156 3.81 2.64 11.76
C GLU A 156 3.95 1.82 10.48
N THR A 157 2.83 1.38 9.90
CA THR A 157 2.82 0.66 8.63
C THR A 157 3.31 1.54 7.49
N PHE A 158 2.79 2.76 7.37
CA PHE A 158 3.18 3.67 6.29
C PHE A 158 4.53 4.35 6.48
N ASP A 159 5.03 4.48 7.70
CA ASP A 159 6.40 4.95 7.96
C ASP A 159 7.41 3.93 7.41
N ILE A 160 7.22 2.63 7.68
CA ILE A 160 8.08 1.55 7.13
C ILE A 160 8.03 1.52 5.60
N LEU A 161 6.82 1.68 5.04
CA LEU A 161 6.64 1.69 3.59
C LEU A 161 7.27 2.91 2.93
N ALA A 162 7.13 4.10 3.55
CA ALA A 162 7.77 5.32 3.08
C ALA A 162 9.30 5.21 3.14
N ASP A 163 9.85 4.58 4.17
CA ASP A 163 11.29 4.35 4.29
C ASP A 163 11.80 3.43 3.19
N ILE A 164 11.11 2.30 2.95
CA ILE A 164 11.46 1.38 1.86
C ILE A 164 11.36 2.09 0.49
N ALA A 165 10.28 2.83 0.25
CA ALA A 165 10.08 3.52 -1.02
C ALA A 165 11.10 4.65 -1.24
N ALA A 166 11.53 5.32 -0.18
CA ALA A 166 12.56 6.34 -0.23
C ALA A 166 13.93 5.75 -0.57
N GLU A 167 14.32 4.65 0.08
CA GLU A 167 15.56 3.93 -0.24
C GLU A 167 15.58 3.53 -1.73
N VAL A 168 14.49 2.96 -2.25
CA VAL A 168 14.40 2.53 -3.66
C VAL A 168 14.42 3.70 -4.64
N TYR A 169 13.92 4.88 -4.25
CA TYR A 169 13.94 6.05 -5.11
C TYR A 169 15.30 6.76 -5.11
N GLU A 170 16.03 6.71 -3.99
CA GLU A 170 17.37 7.30 -3.85
C GLU A 170 18.47 6.44 -4.50
N GLU A 171 18.25 5.13 -4.62
CA GLU A 171 19.08 4.17 -5.38
C GLU A 171 18.93 4.32 -6.91
#